data_AF-A0A8H5AD52-F1
#
_entry.id   AF-A0A8H5AD52-F1
#
_cell.length_a   1.000
_cell.length_b   1.000
_cell.length_c   1.000
_cell.angle_alpha   90.00
_cell.angle_beta   90.00
_cell.angle_gamma   90.00
#
_symmetry.space_group_name_H-M   'P 1'
#
loop_
_entity.id
_entity.type
_entity.pdbx_description
1 polymer ?
#
loop_
_entity_poly.entity_id
_entity_poly.type
_entity_poly.pdbx_seq_one_letter_code
_entity_poly.pdbx_strand_id
1 'polypeptide(L)'
;MALEPGSGRRSVSPESSGRESPILRQWRNQLGEEDYAIKDKSYRKYAHGVDRALVLFETALEEWADYISFLNKLLKALQARPKSINAIPSKATVAKRLSQCLNPSLPSGVHQKALELYNLVFSVIGKDGLSRDLPLYLPGLATVLSFASLSVRAPYLDLLERHFLGIDPRSLRPAMKSIILALLPGLEEETSEDFDRTLRLVESFKHAIRPSYSEEITNQHSSGDAFFWQCFFLASITSQSRRSGALAYL
;
A
#
# COMPACT_ATOMS: atom_id res chain seq x y z
N MET A 1 -51.40 -46.80 25.88
CA MET A 1 -52.29 -45.68 25.51
C MET A 1 -51.43 -44.46 25.26
N ALA A 2 -51.69 -43.79 24.15
CA ALA A 2 -51.01 -42.59 23.67
C ALA A 2 -51.37 -41.34 24.51
N LEU A 3 -50.49 -40.31 24.50
CA LEU A 3 -50.69 -39.01 23.83
C LEU A 3 -49.64 -37.96 24.26
N GLU A 4 -48.74 -37.66 23.30
CA GLU A 4 -48.09 -36.39 22.87
C GLU A 4 -47.60 -35.25 23.83
N PRO A 5 -46.59 -34.44 23.39
CA PRO A 5 -45.66 -33.70 24.24
C PRO A 5 -45.88 -32.16 24.29
N GLY A 6 -45.40 -31.52 25.36
CA GLY A 6 -45.46 -30.07 25.56
C GLY A 6 -44.15 -29.33 25.29
N SER A 7 -44.12 -28.61 24.17
CA SER A 7 -43.40 -27.34 23.89
C SER A 7 -41.91 -27.21 24.21
N GLY A 8 -41.06 -27.49 23.23
CA GLY A 8 -39.70 -26.94 23.15
C GLY A 8 -39.71 -25.48 22.69
N ARG A 9 -39.36 -24.55 23.57
CA ARG A 9 -39.01 -23.17 23.17
C ARG A 9 -37.62 -23.17 22.53
N ARG A 10 -37.57 -23.15 21.20
CA ARG A 10 -36.35 -22.83 20.45
C ARG A 10 -36.15 -21.31 20.46
N SER A 11 -34.97 -20.87 20.90
CA SER A 11 -34.48 -19.51 20.71
C SER A 11 -34.32 -19.24 19.21
N VAL A 12 -35.12 -18.31 18.69
CA VAL A 12 -35.02 -17.84 17.30
C VAL A 12 -34.02 -16.69 17.30
N SER A 13 -32.79 -16.95 16.85
CA SER A 13 -31.86 -15.89 16.47
C SER A 13 -32.27 -15.38 15.07
N PRO A 14 -32.27 -14.08 14.80
CA PRO A 14 -32.57 -13.57 13.45
C PRO A 14 -31.46 -13.97 12.48
N GLU A 15 -31.83 -14.58 11.37
CA GLU A 15 -30.98 -14.69 10.18
C GLU A 15 -30.94 -13.34 9.45
N SER A 16 -29.81 -13.08 8.77
CA SER A 16 -29.52 -11.90 7.94
C SER A 16 -28.84 -10.72 8.64
N SER A 17 -27.56 -10.90 8.97
CA SER A 17 -26.58 -9.83 8.72
C SER A 17 -25.77 -10.26 7.50
N GLY A 18 -25.95 -9.59 6.36
CA GLY A 18 -25.14 -9.77 5.15
C GLY A 18 -23.69 -9.41 5.42
N ARG A 19 -22.95 -10.34 6.03
CA ARG A 19 -21.50 -10.23 6.22
C ARG A 19 -20.84 -10.53 4.89
N GLU A 20 -20.55 -9.50 4.10
CA GLU A 20 -19.44 -9.54 3.13
C GLU A 20 -18.11 -9.59 3.91
N SER A 21 -17.82 -10.73 4.53
CA SER A 21 -16.49 -11.00 5.07
C SER A 21 -15.61 -11.46 3.90
N PRO A 22 -14.48 -10.80 3.59
CA PRO A 22 -13.64 -11.21 2.49
C PRO A 22 -13.04 -12.58 2.79
N ILE A 23 -13.34 -13.54 1.92
CA ILE A 23 -12.69 -14.86 1.90
C ILE A 23 -11.20 -14.61 1.65
N LEU A 24 -10.35 -15.04 2.59
CA LEU A 24 -8.90 -15.07 2.42
C LEU A 24 -8.56 -16.07 1.31
N ARG A 25 -8.54 -15.61 0.06
CA ARG A 25 -8.05 -16.40 -1.06
C ARG A 25 -6.57 -16.69 -0.82
N GLN A 26 -6.23 -17.97 -0.67
CA GLN A 26 -4.85 -18.43 -0.61
C GLN A 26 -4.11 -17.97 -1.88
N TRP A 27 -3.12 -17.11 -1.67
CA TRP A 27 -2.28 -16.41 -2.65
C TRP A 27 -1.30 -17.33 -3.41
N ARG A 28 -1.67 -18.59 -3.67
CA ARG A 28 -0.74 -19.65 -4.11
C ARG A 28 -0.52 -19.72 -5.63
N ASN A 29 -1.28 -18.99 -6.44
CA ASN A 29 -1.25 -19.13 -7.91
C ASN A 29 -0.36 -18.08 -8.62
N GLN A 30 0.84 -17.80 -8.10
CA GLN A 30 1.76 -16.78 -8.66
C GLN A 30 2.96 -17.33 -9.45
N LEU A 31 3.15 -18.65 -9.53
CA LEU A 31 4.36 -19.24 -10.14
C LEU A 31 4.38 -19.23 -11.69
N GLY A 32 3.22 -19.09 -12.35
CA GLY A 32 3.10 -19.29 -13.80
C GLY A 32 3.65 -18.16 -14.69
N GLU A 33 3.58 -16.89 -14.27
CA GLU A 33 4.12 -15.76 -15.05
C GLU A 33 5.65 -15.64 -14.92
N GLU A 34 6.19 -15.99 -13.74
CA GLU A 34 7.63 -15.99 -13.50
C GLU A 34 8.35 -17.03 -14.38
N ASP A 35 7.73 -18.20 -14.59
CA ASP A 35 8.32 -19.31 -15.37
C ASP A 35 8.59 -18.99 -16.86
N TYR A 36 7.78 -18.13 -17.49
CA TYR A 36 8.01 -17.72 -18.89
C TYR A 36 9.12 -16.67 -18.99
N ALA A 37 9.18 -15.73 -18.05
CA ALA A 37 10.22 -14.70 -18.01
C ALA A 37 11.62 -15.32 -17.79
N ILE A 38 11.71 -16.37 -16.96
CA ILE A 38 12.97 -17.06 -16.63
C ILE A 38 13.66 -17.69 -17.87
N LYS A 39 12.91 -17.99 -18.94
CA LYS A 39 13.49 -18.59 -20.16
C LYS A 39 14.17 -17.57 -21.09
N ASP A 40 13.89 -16.28 -20.96
CA ASP A 40 14.47 -15.23 -21.79
C ASP A 40 15.90 -14.86 -21.33
N LYS A 41 16.86 -14.93 -22.25
CA LYS A 41 18.27 -14.54 -21.99
C LYS A 41 18.38 -13.08 -21.54
N SER A 42 17.55 -12.19 -22.07
CA SER A 42 17.53 -10.77 -21.71
C SER A 42 17.03 -10.56 -20.27
N TYR A 43 15.99 -11.30 -19.87
CA TYR A 43 15.50 -11.32 -18.50
C TYR A 43 16.55 -11.84 -17.52
N ARG A 44 17.22 -12.96 -17.83
CA ARG A 44 18.28 -13.50 -16.94
C ARG A 44 19.41 -12.51 -16.72
N LYS A 45 19.84 -11.79 -17.76
CA LYS A 45 20.87 -10.75 -17.62
C LYS A 45 20.38 -9.60 -16.74
N TYR A 46 19.14 -9.19 -16.92
CA TYR A 46 18.48 -8.18 -16.09
C TYR A 46 18.38 -8.63 -14.62
N ALA A 47 17.86 -9.83 -14.36
CA ALA A 47 17.77 -10.43 -13.03
C ALA A 47 19.13 -10.53 -12.34
N HIS A 48 20.15 -11.01 -13.05
CA HIS A 48 21.52 -11.07 -12.52
C HIS A 48 22.09 -9.68 -12.18
N GLY A 49 21.70 -8.63 -12.91
CA GLY A 49 22.03 -7.24 -12.57
C GLY A 49 21.39 -6.80 -11.25
N VAL A 50 20.13 -7.15 -11.04
CA VAL A 50 19.38 -6.86 -9.81
C VAL A 50 19.97 -7.63 -8.63
N ASP A 51 20.23 -8.93 -8.78
CA ASP A 51 20.79 -9.76 -7.70
C ASP A 51 22.17 -9.27 -7.25
N ARG A 52 23.04 -8.88 -8.20
CA ARG A 52 24.34 -8.26 -7.85
C ARG A 52 24.19 -6.96 -7.07
N ALA A 53 23.17 -6.15 -7.36
CA ALA A 53 22.91 -4.96 -6.58
C ALA A 53 22.38 -5.31 -5.18
N LEU A 54 21.52 -6.33 -5.07
CA LEU A 54 20.97 -6.79 -3.78
C LEU A 54 22.04 -7.34 -2.83
N VAL A 55 23.07 -8.03 -3.34
CA VAL A 55 24.20 -8.52 -2.53
C VAL A 55 24.91 -7.39 -1.77
N LEU A 56 25.01 -6.20 -2.37
CA LEU A 56 25.67 -5.06 -1.73
C LEU A 56 24.95 -4.58 -0.46
N PHE A 57 23.64 -4.81 -0.38
CA PHE A 57 22.89 -4.51 0.83
C PHE A 57 23.34 -5.40 2.01
N GLU A 58 23.75 -6.63 1.74
CA GLU A 58 24.07 -7.62 2.77
C GLU A 58 25.50 -7.49 3.29
N THR A 59 26.41 -7.01 2.45
CA THR A 59 27.84 -7.06 2.73
C THR A 59 28.48 -5.71 3.04
N ALA A 60 27.76 -4.59 2.89
CA ALA A 60 28.40 -3.28 2.81
C ALA A 60 27.61 -2.12 3.44
N LEU A 61 26.60 -2.36 4.28
CA LEU A 61 25.84 -1.28 4.90
C LEU A 61 26.37 -0.96 6.30
N GLU A 62 27.35 -0.06 6.38
CA GLU A 62 27.87 0.45 7.64
C GLU A 62 27.43 1.90 7.86
N GLU A 63 27.38 2.70 6.79
CA GLU A 63 27.03 4.11 6.82
C GLU A 63 25.89 4.48 5.87
N TRP A 64 25.28 5.65 6.08
CA TRP A 64 24.18 6.14 5.22
C TRP A 64 24.60 6.28 3.75
N ALA A 65 25.88 6.55 3.47
CA ALA A 65 26.41 6.65 2.11
C ALA A 65 26.38 5.30 1.37
N ASP A 66 26.48 4.19 2.09
CA ASP A 66 26.39 2.85 1.52
C ASP A 66 24.96 2.54 1.06
N TYR A 67 23.95 3.00 1.81
CA TYR A 67 22.55 2.89 1.40
C TYR A 67 22.30 3.65 0.10
N ILE A 68 22.83 4.87 -0.04
CA ILE A 68 22.72 5.65 -1.28
C ILE A 68 23.43 4.92 -2.43
N SER A 69 24.63 4.40 -2.20
CA SER A 69 25.40 3.65 -3.20
C SER A 69 24.68 2.39 -3.66
N PHE A 70 24.10 1.63 -2.73
CA PHE A 70 23.23 0.50 -3.00
C PHE A 70 22.00 0.91 -3.85
N LEU A 71 21.24 1.92 -3.40
CA LEU A 71 20.03 2.37 -4.09
C LEU A 71 20.33 2.85 -5.51
N ASN A 72 21.44 3.57 -5.72
CA ASN A 72 21.87 4.00 -7.04
C ASN A 72 22.23 2.82 -7.96
N LYS A 73 22.91 1.80 -7.43
CA LYS A 73 23.24 0.59 -8.21
C LYS A 73 21.98 -0.22 -8.53
N LEU A 74 21.05 -0.36 -7.58
CA LEU A 74 19.77 -1.03 -7.79
C LEU A 74 18.91 -0.27 -8.82
N LEU A 75 18.87 1.06 -8.77
CA LEU A 75 18.17 1.89 -9.75
C LEU A 75 18.67 1.62 -11.17
N LYS A 76 20.00 1.67 -11.36
CA LYS A 76 20.63 1.38 -12.66
C LYS A 76 20.32 -0.04 -13.14
N ALA A 77 20.34 -1.02 -12.24
CA ALA A 77 19.98 -2.39 -12.57
C ALA A 77 18.52 -2.51 -13.02
N LEU A 78 17.58 -1.86 -12.32
CA LEU A 78 16.15 -1.81 -12.68
C LEU A 78 15.90 -1.06 -13.99
N GLN A 79 16.65 -0.01 -14.29
CA GLN A 79 16.55 0.75 -15.55
C GLN A 79 17.13 0.01 -16.75
N ALA A 80 18.04 -0.95 -16.54
CA ALA A 80 18.59 -1.81 -17.61
C ALA A 80 17.59 -2.88 -18.11
N ARG A 81 16.37 -2.89 -17.58
CA ARG A 81 15.27 -3.78 -17.95
C ARG A 81 14.90 -3.64 -19.44
N PRO A 82 14.71 -4.76 -20.16
CA PRO A 82 14.08 -4.75 -21.49
C PRO A 82 12.67 -4.18 -21.42
N LYS A 83 12.31 -3.24 -22.29
CA LYS A 83 11.02 -2.51 -22.23
C LYS A 83 9.78 -3.42 -22.26
N SER A 84 9.88 -4.60 -22.87
CA SER A 84 8.81 -5.62 -22.95
C SER A 84 8.52 -6.35 -21.65
N ILE A 85 9.40 -6.25 -20.64
CA ILE A 85 9.33 -7.03 -19.41
C ILE A 85 8.79 -6.16 -18.28
N ASN A 86 7.64 -6.48 -17.70
CA ASN A 86 7.09 -5.72 -16.57
C ASN A 86 7.32 -6.39 -15.20
N ALA A 87 8.11 -7.46 -15.18
CA ALA A 87 8.47 -8.18 -13.96
C ALA A 87 9.67 -7.55 -13.24
N ILE A 88 9.62 -7.51 -11.91
CA ILE A 88 10.74 -7.14 -11.05
C ILE A 88 11.42 -8.42 -10.54
N PRO A 89 12.69 -8.69 -10.91
CA PRO A 89 13.45 -9.81 -10.38
C PRO A 89 13.57 -9.71 -8.86
N SER A 90 13.45 -10.84 -8.17
CA SER A 90 13.59 -10.90 -6.71
C SER A 90 12.70 -9.88 -5.98
N LYS A 91 11.47 -9.64 -6.48
CA LYS A 91 10.58 -8.55 -6.02
C LYS A 91 10.40 -8.49 -4.51
N ALA A 92 10.34 -9.64 -3.83
CA ALA A 92 10.19 -9.70 -2.39
C ALA A 92 11.42 -9.14 -1.65
N THR A 93 12.62 -9.50 -2.11
CA THR A 93 13.88 -8.97 -1.57
C THR A 93 14.02 -7.49 -1.88
N VAL A 94 13.69 -7.07 -3.11
CA VAL A 94 13.69 -5.64 -3.49
C VAL A 94 12.77 -4.84 -2.56
N ALA A 95 11.51 -5.25 -2.40
CA ALA A 95 10.55 -4.58 -1.51
C ALA A 95 11.06 -4.50 -0.07
N LYS A 96 11.60 -5.61 0.45
CA LYS A 96 12.19 -5.66 1.79
C LYS A 96 13.32 -4.65 1.94
N ARG A 97 14.28 -4.62 1.01
CA ARG A 97 15.42 -3.67 1.09
C ARG A 97 14.95 -2.23 1.00
N LEU A 98 13.99 -1.93 0.12
CA LEU A 98 13.40 -0.60 0.02
C LEU A 98 12.69 -0.17 1.32
N SER A 99 11.95 -1.07 1.98
CA SER A 99 11.35 -0.76 3.29
C SER A 99 12.39 -0.47 4.37
N GLN A 100 13.52 -1.18 4.35
CA GLN A 100 14.62 -0.95 5.30
C GLN A 100 15.29 0.41 5.08
N CYS A 101 15.37 0.85 3.81
CA CYS A 101 15.82 2.20 3.47
C CYS A 101 14.86 3.31 3.93
N LEU A 102 13.62 2.99 4.33
CA LEU A 102 12.65 3.91 4.93
C LEU A 102 12.61 3.81 6.46
N ASN A 103 13.72 3.42 7.09
CA ASN A 103 13.85 3.47 8.54
C ASN A 103 13.98 4.93 9.02
N PRO A 104 13.21 5.38 10.03
CA PRO A 104 13.31 6.73 10.60
C PRO A 104 14.73 7.13 11.06
N SER A 105 15.60 6.17 11.39
CA SER A 105 16.98 6.45 11.81
C SER A 105 17.91 6.86 10.66
N LEU A 106 17.49 6.68 9.41
CA LEU A 106 18.27 7.03 8.22
C LEU A 106 17.99 8.49 7.80
N PRO A 107 18.95 9.17 7.14
CA PRO A 107 18.76 10.55 6.73
C PRO A 107 17.79 10.69 5.54
N SER A 108 17.18 11.86 5.40
CA SER A 108 16.17 12.14 4.36
C SER A 108 16.65 11.87 2.93
N GLY A 109 17.95 12.03 2.63
CA GLY A 109 18.50 11.70 1.32
C GLY A 109 18.33 10.22 0.96
N VAL A 110 18.43 9.31 1.94
CA VAL A 110 18.20 7.87 1.75
C VAL A 110 16.71 7.60 1.50
N HIS A 111 15.83 8.28 2.26
CA HIS A 111 14.38 8.15 2.09
C HIS A 111 13.92 8.62 0.70
N GLN A 112 14.38 9.79 0.25
CA GLN A 112 14.06 10.31 -1.08
C GLN A 112 14.50 9.34 -2.19
N LYS A 113 15.72 8.81 -2.09
CA LYS A 113 16.23 7.84 -3.06
C LYS A 113 15.43 6.54 -3.03
N ALA A 114 15.00 6.07 -1.86
CA ALA A 114 14.14 4.89 -1.76
C ALA A 114 12.76 5.13 -2.42
N LEU A 115 12.14 6.28 -2.19
CA LEU A 115 10.87 6.66 -2.83
C LEU A 115 10.99 6.78 -4.36
N GLU A 116 12.14 7.25 -4.88
CA GLU A 116 12.43 7.24 -6.32
C GLU A 116 12.42 5.80 -6.89
N LEU A 117 13.01 4.83 -6.18
CA LEU A 117 12.98 3.44 -6.59
C LEU A 117 11.58 2.83 -6.48
N TYR A 118 10.80 3.15 -5.43
CA TYR A 118 9.39 2.75 -5.38
C TYR A 118 8.62 3.26 -6.60
N ASN A 119 8.82 4.54 -6.96
CA ASN A 119 8.17 5.14 -8.12
C ASN A 119 8.56 4.42 -9.43
N LEU A 120 9.84 4.06 -9.60
CA LEU A 120 10.28 3.26 -10.75
C LEU A 120 9.62 1.88 -10.74
N VAL A 121 9.64 1.17 -9.60
CA VAL A 121 9.05 -0.17 -9.46
C VAL A 121 7.57 -0.16 -9.84
N PHE A 122 6.79 0.79 -9.30
CA PHE A 122 5.37 0.93 -9.61
C PHE A 122 5.12 1.28 -11.08
N SER A 123 5.97 2.12 -11.67
CA SER A 123 5.92 2.42 -13.10
C SER A 123 6.20 1.21 -13.99
N VAL A 124 7.05 0.28 -13.54
CA VAL A 124 7.38 -0.95 -14.28
C VAL A 124 6.27 -1.98 -14.19
N ILE A 125 5.75 -2.25 -12.98
CA ILE A 125 4.72 -3.28 -12.77
C ILE A 125 3.31 -2.81 -13.19
N GLY A 126 3.10 -1.49 -13.27
CA GLY A 126 1.83 -0.89 -13.63
C GLY A 126 0.74 -1.10 -12.57
N LYS A 127 -0.48 -0.63 -12.87
CA LYS A 127 -1.62 -0.68 -11.95
C LYS A 127 -2.03 -2.11 -11.60
N ASP A 128 -2.03 -3.02 -12.57
CA ASP A 128 -2.42 -4.42 -12.35
C ASP A 128 -1.38 -5.15 -11.49
N GLY A 129 -0.10 -4.96 -11.80
CA GLY A 129 0.99 -5.50 -11.01
C GLY A 129 0.98 -4.96 -9.58
N LEU A 130 0.78 -3.65 -9.41
CA LEU A 130 0.67 -3.04 -8.08
C LEU A 130 -0.59 -3.52 -7.33
N SER A 131 -1.72 -3.72 -8.00
CA SER A 131 -2.93 -4.27 -7.37
C SER A 131 -2.65 -5.63 -6.73
N ARG A 132 -1.96 -6.51 -7.47
CA ARG A 132 -1.55 -7.84 -6.98
C ARG A 132 -0.49 -7.75 -5.89
N ASP A 133 0.51 -6.89 -6.07
CA ASP A 133 1.67 -6.83 -5.19
C ASP A 133 1.52 -5.75 -4.08
N LEU A 134 0.32 -5.17 -3.90
CA LEU A 134 0.04 -4.15 -2.88
C LEU A 134 0.43 -4.60 -1.46
N PRO A 135 0.10 -5.84 -1.01
CA PRO A 135 0.50 -6.30 0.32
C PRO A 135 2.02 -6.43 0.49
N LEU A 136 2.77 -6.52 -0.61
CA LEU A 136 4.22 -6.60 -0.57
C LEU A 136 4.87 -5.21 -0.37
N TYR A 137 4.34 -4.18 -1.02
CA TYR A 137 4.96 -2.84 -1.03
C TYR A 137 4.39 -1.87 0.01
N LEU A 138 3.09 -1.92 0.30
CA LEU A 138 2.44 -0.99 1.22
C LEU A 138 3.04 -0.99 2.64
N PRO A 139 3.40 -2.13 3.27
CA PRO A 139 3.93 -2.12 4.64
C PRO A 139 5.17 -1.26 4.83
N GLY A 140 6.05 -1.17 3.82
CA GLY A 140 7.25 -0.33 3.87
C GLY A 140 6.96 1.17 3.75
N LEU A 141 5.81 1.55 3.21
CA LEU A 141 5.40 2.94 2.99
C LEU A 141 4.50 3.46 4.12
N ALA A 142 3.78 2.57 4.81
CA ALA A 142 2.70 2.94 5.72
C ALA A 142 3.11 3.82 6.91
N THR A 143 4.39 3.86 7.28
CA THR A 143 4.89 4.66 8.41
C THR A 143 5.56 5.96 7.99
N VAL A 144 5.88 6.14 6.70
CA VAL A 144 6.77 7.20 6.19
C VAL A 144 6.34 8.59 6.61
N LEU A 145 5.07 8.92 6.43
CA LEU A 145 4.55 10.25 6.72
C LEU A 145 4.68 10.65 8.20
N SER A 146 4.85 9.69 9.11
CA SER A 146 5.01 9.93 10.56
C SER A 146 6.37 10.51 10.94
N PHE A 147 7.39 10.33 10.10
CA PHE A 147 8.77 10.77 10.38
C PHE A 147 9.40 11.54 9.21
N ALA A 148 8.75 11.55 8.05
CA ALA A 148 9.26 12.20 6.85
C ALA A 148 9.51 13.69 7.08
N SER A 149 10.71 14.15 6.72
CA SER A 149 10.99 15.58 6.62
C SER A 149 10.16 16.22 5.50
N LEU A 150 10.04 17.55 5.50
CA LEU A 150 9.33 18.31 4.45
C LEU A 150 9.72 17.86 3.04
N SER A 151 11.01 17.64 2.81
CA SER A 151 11.56 17.19 1.51
C SER A 151 11.15 15.77 1.09
N VAL A 152 10.73 14.91 2.03
CA VAL A 152 10.31 13.52 1.80
C VAL A 152 8.78 13.41 1.69
N ARG A 153 8.04 14.30 2.36
CA ARG A 153 6.57 14.31 2.35
C ARG A 153 6.00 14.52 0.95
N ALA A 154 6.51 15.50 0.22
CA ALA A 154 6.08 15.77 -1.16
C ALA A 154 6.22 14.55 -2.11
N PRO A 155 7.39 13.91 -2.26
CA PRO A 155 7.52 12.73 -3.13
C PRO A 155 6.76 11.50 -2.61
N TYR A 156 6.52 11.40 -1.30
CA TYR A 156 5.66 10.35 -0.75
C TYR A 156 4.19 10.52 -1.16
N LEU A 157 3.65 11.74 -1.05
CA LEU A 157 2.28 12.03 -1.48
C LEU A 157 2.13 11.86 -3.01
N ASP A 158 3.11 12.31 -3.80
CA ASP A 158 3.17 12.09 -5.25
C ASP A 158 3.08 10.59 -5.61
N LEU A 159 3.77 9.74 -4.86
CA LEU A 159 3.81 8.30 -5.08
C LEU A 159 2.41 7.68 -4.91
N LEU A 160 1.70 8.06 -3.84
CA LEU A 160 0.36 7.56 -3.56
C LEU A 160 -0.66 8.08 -4.58
N GLU A 161 -0.64 9.38 -4.88
CA GLU A 161 -1.53 10.00 -5.87
C GLU A 161 -1.37 9.35 -7.25
N ARG A 162 -0.13 9.17 -7.70
CA ARG A 162 0.19 8.65 -9.04
C ARG A 162 -0.13 7.17 -9.18
N HIS A 163 0.21 6.37 -8.18
CA HIS A 163 0.21 4.91 -8.33
C HIS A 163 -0.93 4.21 -7.62
N PHE A 164 -1.39 4.70 -6.46
CA PHE A 164 -2.35 3.96 -5.62
C PHE A 164 -3.80 4.27 -5.98
N LEU A 165 -4.13 5.52 -6.32
CA LEU A 165 -5.51 5.90 -6.62
C LEU A 165 -6.09 5.17 -7.84
N GLY A 166 -5.24 4.69 -8.74
CA GLY A 166 -5.65 4.04 -9.99
C GLY A 166 -5.66 2.52 -9.97
N ILE A 167 -5.35 1.87 -8.83
CA ILE A 167 -5.33 0.38 -8.75
C ILE A 167 -6.74 -0.19 -8.54
N ASP A 168 -6.90 -1.51 -8.70
CA ASP A 168 -8.20 -2.17 -8.55
C ASP A 168 -8.81 -1.88 -7.15
N PRO A 169 -10.03 -1.32 -7.06
CA PRO A 169 -10.73 -1.09 -5.79
C PRO A 169 -10.84 -2.34 -4.91
N ARG A 170 -10.90 -3.54 -5.50
CA ARG A 170 -10.93 -4.82 -4.77
C ARG A 170 -9.62 -5.10 -4.03
N SER A 171 -8.51 -4.59 -4.54
CA SER A 171 -7.19 -4.70 -3.91
C SER A 171 -6.95 -3.57 -2.91
N LEU A 172 -7.47 -2.36 -3.18
CA LEU A 172 -7.42 -1.21 -2.25
C LEU A 172 -8.21 -1.45 -0.98
N ARG A 173 -9.42 -2.01 -1.09
CA ARG A 173 -10.35 -2.13 0.04
C ARG A 173 -9.74 -2.82 1.26
N PRO A 174 -9.12 -4.01 1.15
CA PRO A 174 -8.45 -4.66 2.29
C PRO A 174 -7.32 -3.80 2.92
N ALA A 175 -6.69 -2.93 2.15
CA ALA A 175 -5.60 -2.07 2.59
C ALA A 175 -6.06 -0.71 3.14
N MET A 176 -7.35 -0.36 3.00
CA MET A 176 -7.84 1.01 3.23
C MET A 176 -7.56 1.52 4.64
N LYS A 177 -7.79 0.70 5.68
CA LYS A 177 -7.47 1.08 7.06
C LYS A 177 -6.00 1.47 7.21
N SER A 178 -5.08 0.70 6.59
CA SER A 178 -3.64 0.97 6.65
C SER A 178 -3.27 2.24 5.87
N ILE A 179 -3.91 2.49 4.73
CA ILE A 179 -3.71 3.72 3.94
C ILE A 179 -4.18 4.94 4.75
N ILE A 180 -5.34 4.87 5.40
CA ILE A 180 -5.84 5.94 6.28
C ILE A 180 -4.83 6.18 7.41
N LEU A 181 -4.42 5.14 8.15
CA LEU A 181 -3.42 5.28 9.22
C LEU A 181 -2.09 5.89 8.77
N ALA A 182 -1.71 5.66 7.51
CA ALA A 182 -0.51 6.22 6.90
C ALA A 182 -0.65 7.69 6.51
N LEU A 183 -1.86 8.16 6.22
CA LEU A 183 -2.14 9.55 5.82
C LEU A 183 -2.52 10.47 6.98
N LEU A 184 -3.14 9.94 8.05
CA LEU A 184 -3.53 10.73 9.23
C LEU A 184 -2.41 11.61 9.83
N PRO A 185 -1.12 11.22 9.88
CA PRO A 185 -0.08 12.14 10.33
C PRO A 185 0.09 13.40 9.48
N GLY A 186 -0.35 13.39 8.22
CA GLY A 186 -0.36 14.59 7.39
C GLY A 186 -1.45 15.60 7.74
N LEU A 187 -2.38 15.22 8.63
CA LEU A 187 -3.49 16.05 9.10
C LEU A 187 -3.34 16.46 10.57
N GLU A 188 -2.25 16.09 11.24
CA GLU A 188 -2.05 16.40 12.66
C GLU A 188 -1.77 17.88 12.93
N GLU A 189 -1.24 18.62 11.94
CA GLU A 189 -0.91 20.04 12.02
C GLU A 189 -1.59 20.83 10.88
N GLU A 190 -2.66 21.56 11.19
CA GLU A 190 -3.47 22.32 10.21
C GLU A 190 -2.68 23.42 9.49
N THR A 191 -1.62 23.93 10.11
CA THR A 191 -0.75 24.95 9.51
C THR A 191 0.32 24.37 8.57
N SER A 192 0.39 23.04 8.44
CA SER A 192 1.37 22.39 7.54
C SER A 192 1.06 22.69 6.07
N GLU A 193 2.10 22.92 5.27
CA GLU A 193 1.99 23.20 3.83
C GLU A 193 1.33 22.06 3.04
N ASP A 194 1.37 20.83 3.56
CA ASP A 194 0.79 19.65 2.93
C ASP A 194 -0.52 19.17 3.56
N PHE A 195 -1.08 19.91 4.50
CA PHE A 195 -2.36 19.59 5.16
C PHE A 195 -3.48 19.43 4.12
N ASP A 196 -3.74 20.48 3.33
CA ASP A 196 -4.79 20.48 2.31
C ASP A 196 -4.59 19.39 1.25
N ARG A 197 -3.33 19.11 0.91
CA ARG A 197 -2.98 18.08 -0.06
C ARG A 197 -3.30 16.69 0.51
N THR A 198 -2.93 16.44 1.76
CA THR A 198 -3.23 15.19 2.44
C THR A 198 -4.75 15.01 2.61
N LEU A 199 -5.47 16.07 2.93
CA LEU A 199 -6.93 16.06 3.07
C LEU A 199 -7.60 15.62 1.76
N ARG A 200 -7.21 16.24 0.64
CA ARG A 200 -7.68 15.87 -0.71
C ARG A 200 -7.29 14.44 -1.10
N LEU A 201 -6.14 13.95 -0.65
CA LEU A 201 -5.71 12.59 -0.93
C LEU A 201 -6.57 11.56 -0.17
N VAL A 202 -6.87 11.80 1.11
CA VAL A 202 -7.80 10.95 1.89
C VAL A 202 -9.18 10.92 1.22
N GLU A 203 -9.70 12.08 0.81
CA GLU A 203 -10.92 12.18 0.01
C GLU A 203 -10.83 11.38 -1.29
N SER A 204 -9.73 11.48 -2.03
CA SER A 204 -9.54 10.74 -3.28
C SER A 204 -9.55 9.22 -3.06
N PHE A 205 -9.00 8.74 -1.93
CA PHE A 205 -9.09 7.33 -1.56
C PHE A 205 -10.50 6.88 -1.21
N LYS A 206 -11.30 7.71 -0.51
CA LYS A 206 -12.74 7.46 -0.29
C LYS A 206 -13.46 7.24 -1.61
N HIS A 207 -13.22 8.12 -2.59
CA HIS A 207 -13.79 8.01 -3.93
C HIS A 207 -13.28 6.77 -4.68
N ALA A 208 -11.99 6.46 -4.60
CA ALA A 208 -11.38 5.34 -5.32
C ALA A 208 -11.93 3.96 -4.91
N ILE A 209 -12.43 3.80 -3.67
CA ILE A 209 -13.03 2.54 -3.18
C ILE A 209 -14.56 2.53 -3.20
N ARG A 210 -15.18 3.62 -3.64
CA ARG A 210 -16.64 3.77 -3.75
C ARG A 210 -17.15 2.81 -4.83
N PRO A 211 -18.16 1.98 -4.55
CA PRO A 211 -18.80 1.16 -5.58
C PRO A 211 -19.40 2.01 -6.70
N SER A 212 -19.35 1.53 -7.94
CA SER A 212 -19.90 2.24 -9.09
C SER A 212 -21.43 2.42 -9.06
N TYR A 213 -22.13 1.61 -8.27
CA TYR A 213 -23.59 1.67 -8.10
C TYR A 213 -24.05 2.61 -6.98
N SER A 214 -23.14 3.40 -6.40
CA SER A 214 -23.47 4.26 -5.27
C SER A 214 -24.24 5.51 -5.71
N GLU A 215 -25.18 5.94 -4.89
CA GLU A 215 -26.00 7.14 -5.13
C GLU A 215 -25.39 8.33 -4.37
N GLU A 216 -25.37 9.50 -5.00
CA GLU A 216 -24.89 10.72 -4.35
C GLU A 216 -25.90 11.19 -3.28
N ILE A 217 -25.38 11.50 -2.10
CA ILE A 217 -26.16 12.06 -0.98
C ILE A 217 -25.87 13.56 -0.87
N THR A 218 -24.59 13.92 -0.96
CA THR A 218 -24.10 15.30 -1.02
C THR A 218 -22.98 15.38 -2.06
N ASN A 219 -22.47 16.59 -2.31
CA ASN A 219 -21.31 16.81 -3.17
C ASN A 219 -20.04 16.05 -2.70
N GLN A 220 -19.99 15.59 -1.44
CA GLN A 220 -18.84 14.92 -0.84
C GLN A 220 -19.13 13.49 -0.36
N HIS A 221 -20.41 13.10 -0.25
CA HIS A 221 -20.81 11.83 0.36
C HIS A 221 -21.77 11.04 -0.54
N SER A 222 -21.61 9.73 -0.51
CA SER A 222 -22.42 8.78 -1.28
C SER A 222 -22.79 7.56 -0.44
N SER A 223 -23.89 6.88 -0.81
CA SER A 223 -24.38 5.67 -0.12
C SER A 223 -23.34 4.54 -0.02
N GLY A 224 -22.34 4.53 -0.92
CA GLY A 224 -21.24 3.56 -0.95
C GLY A 224 -20.05 3.88 -0.05
N ASP A 225 -20.06 5.01 0.68
CA ASP A 225 -18.91 5.44 1.50
C ASP A 225 -18.81 4.70 2.85
N ALA A 226 -19.78 3.85 3.19
CA ALA A 226 -19.85 3.14 4.48
C ALA A 226 -18.57 2.36 4.81
N PHE A 227 -17.96 1.70 3.82
CA PHE A 227 -16.72 0.94 4.02
C PHE A 227 -15.52 1.84 4.35
N PHE A 228 -15.43 3.00 3.70
CA PHE A 228 -14.40 3.99 3.99
C PHE A 228 -14.56 4.48 5.44
N TRP A 229 -15.77 4.89 5.83
CA TRP A 229 -16.06 5.38 7.17
C TRP A 229 -15.80 4.34 8.25
N GLN A 230 -16.17 3.08 8.00
CA GLN A 230 -15.83 1.97 8.90
C GLN A 230 -14.31 1.87 9.10
N CYS A 231 -13.53 1.90 8.02
CA CYS A 231 -12.07 1.85 8.11
C CYS A 231 -11.51 3.08 8.82
N PHE A 232 -12.04 4.27 8.54
CA PHE A 232 -11.64 5.53 9.14
C PHE A 232 -11.88 5.54 10.64
N PHE A 233 -13.11 5.27 11.09
CA PHE A 233 -13.43 5.22 12.52
C PHE A 233 -12.64 4.12 13.25
N LEU A 234 -12.45 2.95 12.63
CA LEU A 234 -11.59 1.91 13.21
C LEU A 234 -10.15 2.40 13.36
N ALA A 235 -9.59 3.12 12.38
CA ALA A 235 -8.26 3.72 12.48
C ALA A 235 -8.20 4.71 13.65
N SER A 236 -9.16 5.62 13.76
CA SER A 236 -9.25 6.65 14.82
C SER A 236 -9.38 6.05 16.23
N ILE A 237 -10.21 5.01 16.37
CA ILE A 237 -10.45 4.37 17.68
C ILE A 237 -9.24 3.54 18.09
N THR A 238 -8.68 2.74 17.17
CA THR A 238 -7.61 1.77 17.49
C THR A 238 -6.21 2.38 17.54
N SER A 239 -6.00 3.61 17.04
CA SER A 239 -4.69 4.27 17.05
C SER A 239 -4.77 5.65 17.71
N GLN A 240 -4.40 5.72 19.00
CA GLN A 240 -4.46 6.96 19.78
C GLN A 240 -3.63 8.10 19.17
N SER A 241 -2.43 7.79 18.66
CA SER A 241 -1.55 8.78 18.02
C SER A 241 -2.14 9.40 16.76
N ARG A 242 -3.17 8.79 16.15
CA ARG A 242 -3.78 9.26 14.89
C ARG A 242 -5.06 10.05 15.08
N ARG A 243 -5.54 10.18 16.32
CA ARG A 243 -6.83 10.83 16.60
C ARG A 243 -6.83 12.30 16.23
N SER A 244 -5.71 13.02 16.41
CA SER A 244 -5.63 14.45 16.07
C SER A 244 -5.90 14.67 14.58
N GLY A 245 -5.14 13.98 13.72
CA GLY A 245 -5.36 14.06 12.27
C GLY A 245 -6.72 13.51 11.84
N ALA A 246 -7.28 12.54 12.55
CA ALA A 246 -8.62 12.05 12.26
C ALA A 246 -9.71 13.07 12.61
N LEU A 247 -9.54 13.84 13.68
CA LEU A 247 -10.46 14.91 14.06
C LEU A 247 -10.39 16.07 13.08
N ALA A 248 -9.20 16.42 12.59
CA ALA A 248 -9.03 17.48 11.59
C ALA A 248 -9.67 17.16 10.23
N TYR A 249 -9.92 15.88 9.93
CA TYR A 249 -10.62 15.45 8.71
C TYR A 249 -12.15 15.50 8.84
N LEU A 250 -12.69 15.37 10.05
CA LEU A 250 -14.14 15.31 10.33
C LEU A 250 -14.76 16.71 10.38
#